data_AF-A0A1N6JRL2-F1
#
_entry.id   AF-A0A1N6JRL2-F1
#
_cell.length_a   1.000
_cell.length_b   1.000
_cell.length_c   1.000
_cell.angle_alpha   90.00
_cell.angle_beta   90.00
_cell.angle_gamma   90.00
#
_symmetry.space_group_name_H-M   'P 1'
#
loop_
_entity.id
_entity.type
_entity.pdbx_description
1 polymer ?
#
loop_
_entity_poly.entity_id
_entity_poly.type
_entity_poly.pdbx_seq_one_letter_code
_entity_poly.pdbx_strand_id
1 'polypeptide(L)'
;MEKSQKINLAIFLAFIAVTVLLSYVLGTDFMGKQEKPWHMQGAVHEDSLSQEYLSKYKILDKVPVTLQIENSKEKRVLILIDAWGVPFDEQKLAKEFAIFKDVPHKFAFHKRLKNVTKHAELVEFRTDSLDSIFVIDKLSSLDSLLRNSGYKTIALTINDSKEGSEESLHKVLNEIAGLIENFPDVQFIVQGAHRPILGTPETRRQYYAHWVPVVILN
;
A
#
# COMPACT_ATOMS: atom_id res chain seq x y z
N MET A 1 51.96 -36.48 -0.99
CA MET A 1 51.92 -35.41 -2.01
C MET A 1 53.33 -35.04 -2.41
N GLU A 2 53.61 -35.14 -3.71
CA GLU A 2 54.87 -34.69 -4.30
C GLU A 2 55.01 -33.16 -4.20
N LYS A 3 56.25 -32.66 -4.32
CA LYS A 3 56.55 -31.22 -4.23
C LYS A 3 55.76 -30.40 -5.27
N SER A 4 55.60 -30.95 -6.48
CA SER A 4 54.77 -30.40 -7.56
C SER A 4 53.30 -30.24 -7.15
N GLN A 5 52.73 -31.25 -6.49
CA GLN A 5 51.34 -31.24 -6.03
C GLN A 5 51.12 -30.18 -4.92
N LYS A 6 52.09 -30.00 -4.02
CA LYS A 6 52.03 -28.96 -2.97
C LYS A 6 52.05 -27.56 -3.56
N ILE A 7 52.87 -27.33 -4.59
CA ILE A 7 52.95 -26.05 -5.30
C ILE A 7 51.64 -25.76 -6.02
N ASN A 8 51.09 -26.74 -6.75
CA ASN A 8 49.81 -26.57 -7.46
C ASN A 8 48.65 -26.29 -6.49
N LEU A 9 48.62 -26.98 -5.34
CA LEU A 9 47.61 -26.74 -4.31
C LEU A 9 47.74 -25.33 -3.71
N ALA A 10 48.97 -24.87 -3.44
CA ALA A 10 49.20 -23.52 -2.92
C ALA A 10 48.77 -22.43 -3.93
N ILE A 11 49.06 -22.61 -5.22
CA ILE A 11 48.62 -21.70 -6.29
C ILE A 11 47.10 -21.68 -6.40
N PHE A 12 46.45 -22.85 -6.34
CA PHE A 12 44.99 -22.95 -6.41
C PHE A 12 44.32 -22.28 -5.21
N LEU A 13 44.83 -22.48 -4.00
CA LEU A 13 44.32 -21.82 -2.80
C LEU A 13 44.52 -20.30 -2.85
N ALA A 14 45.67 -19.84 -3.35
CA ALA A 14 45.92 -18.41 -3.56
C ALA A 14 44.94 -17.83 -4.59
N PHE A 15 44.66 -18.55 -5.68
CA PHE A 15 43.68 -18.13 -6.68
C PHE A 15 42.27 -18.02 -6.10
N ILE A 16 41.84 -18.99 -5.28
CA ILE A 16 40.53 -18.92 -4.60
C ILE A 16 40.48 -17.71 -3.66
N ALA A 17 41.51 -17.52 -2.82
CA ALA A 17 41.55 -16.42 -1.86
C ALA A 17 41.49 -15.05 -2.57
N VAL A 18 42.25 -14.88 -3.65
CA VAL A 18 42.23 -13.66 -4.47
C VAL A 18 40.86 -13.47 -5.13
N THR A 19 40.26 -14.53 -5.68
CA THR A 19 38.95 -14.45 -6.33
C THR A 19 37.86 -14.04 -5.34
N VAL A 20 37.82 -14.66 -4.15
CA VAL A 20 36.86 -14.31 -3.08
C VAL A 20 37.05 -12.87 -2.63
N LEU A 21 38.30 -12.43 -2.44
CA LEU A 21 38.60 -11.06 -2.05
C LEU A 21 38.19 -10.06 -3.13
N LEU A 22 38.47 -10.35 -4.41
CA LEU A 22 38.03 -9.52 -5.53
C LEU A 22 36.50 -9.49 -5.65
N SER A 23 35.81 -10.62 -5.48
CA SER A 23 34.35 -10.66 -5.49
C SER A 23 33.75 -9.87 -4.33
N TYR A 24 34.40 -9.83 -3.17
CA TYR A 24 33.96 -9.01 -2.04
C TYR A 24 34.19 -7.52 -2.31
N VAL A 25 35.38 -7.13 -2.77
CA VAL A 25 35.72 -5.72 -3.06
C VAL A 25 34.92 -5.18 -4.24
N LEU A 26 34.84 -5.92 -5.35
CA LEU A 26 34.05 -5.51 -6.52
C LEU A 26 32.54 -5.67 -6.29
N GLY A 27 32.12 -6.69 -5.54
CA GLY A 27 30.72 -6.97 -5.25
C GLY A 27 30.11 -5.98 -4.24
N THR A 28 30.89 -5.47 -3.29
CA THR A 28 30.43 -4.39 -2.38
C THR A 28 30.21 -3.08 -3.12
N ASP A 29 31.06 -2.76 -4.10
CA ASP A 29 30.85 -1.61 -5.00
C ASP A 29 29.68 -1.82 -5.97
N PHE A 30 29.45 -3.06 -6.44
CA PHE A 30 28.35 -3.41 -7.33
C PHE A 30 26.99 -3.41 -6.61
N MET A 31 26.92 -3.92 -5.38
CA MET A 31 25.69 -3.91 -4.57
C MET A 31 25.44 -2.57 -3.86
N GLY A 32 26.49 -1.81 -3.53
CA GLY A 32 26.36 -0.47 -2.94
C GLY A 32 25.86 0.59 -3.94
N LYS A 33 26.08 0.37 -5.24
CA LYS A 33 25.63 1.26 -6.33
C LYS A 33 24.38 0.78 -7.06
N GLN A 34 23.83 -0.38 -6.72
CA GLN A 34 22.45 -0.67 -7.10
C GLN A 34 21.58 0.34 -6.37
N GLU A 35 20.91 1.21 -7.13
CA GLU A 35 19.77 1.95 -6.61
C GLU A 35 18.89 0.93 -5.89
N LYS A 36 18.82 1.02 -4.55
CA LYS A 36 17.91 0.18 -3.79
C LYS A 36 16.54 0.28 -4.47
N PRO A 37 15.74 -0.78 -4.55
CA PRO A 37 14.35 -0.66 -4.95
C PRO A 37 13.73 0.54 -4.21
N TRP A 38 13.07 1.45 -4.92
CA TRP A 38 12.66 2.76 -4.38
C TRP A 38 11.84 2.68 -3.08
N HIS A 39 11.10 1.58 -2.84
CA HIS A 39 10.40 1.30 -1.58
C HIS A 39 11.34 0.98 -0.40
N MET A 40 12.66 0.91 -0.65
CA MET A 40 13.77 0.73 0.28
C MET A 40 14.79 1.87 0.19
N GLN A 41 14.56 2.89 -0.64
CA GLN A 41 15.36 4.12 -0.64
C GLN A 41 14.76 5.08 0.40
N GLY A 42 15.57 5.49 1.37
CA GLY A 42 15.20 6.54 2.32
C GLY A 42 15.06 7.88 1.58
N ALA A 43 13.85 8.31 1.26
CA ALA A 43 13.61 9.58 0.60
C ALA A 43 13.63 10.75 1.60
N VAL A 44 14.17 11.89 1.17
CA VAL A 44 14.51 13.09 1.97
C VAL A 44 13.29 13.79 2.64
N HIS A 45 12.06 13.31 2.42
CA HIS A 45 10.81 13.89 2.95
C HIS A 45 9.93 12.92 3.74
N GLU A 46 10.47 11.78 4.19
CA GLU A 46 9.68 10.57 4.48
C GLU A 46 8.56 10.68 5.52
N ASP A 47 8.57 11.60 6.48
CA ASP A 47 7.70 11.44 7.66
C ASP A 47 6.74 12.59 7.97
N SER A 48 6.74 13.68 7.19
CA SER A 48 5.93 14.89 7.46
C SER A 48 5.07 15.30 6.26
N LEU A 49 3.75 15.33 6.45
CA LEU A 49 2.79 15.94 5.51
C LEU A 49 2.98 17.46 5.45
N SER A 50 2.47 18.10 4.38
CA SER A 50 2.37 19.56 4.31
C SER A 50 1.51 20.10 5.47
N GLN A 51 1.78 21.33 5.91
CA GLN A 51 0.94 22.00 6.92
C GLN A 51 -0.51 22.17 6.46
N GLU A 52 -0.70 22.34 5.15
CA GLU A 52 -2.02 22.43 4.54
C GLU A 52 -2.81 21.12 4.75
N TYR A 53 -2.19 19.97 4.50
CA TYR A 53 -2.80 18.67 4.79
C TYR A 53 -3.09 18.46 6.28
N LEU A 54 -2.14 18.82 7.15
CA LEU A 54 -2.32 18.70 8.61
C LEU A 54 -3.47 19.58 9.13
N SER A 55 -3.72 20.72 8.50
CA SER A 55 -4.79 21.63 8.91
C SER A 55 -6.19 21.21 8.43
N LYS A 56 -6.27 20.47 7.32
CA LYS A 56 -7.52 20.20 6.60
C LYS A 56 -8.06 18.79 6.83
N TYR A 57 -7.20 17.83 7.15
CA TYR A 57 -7.56 16.42 7.22
C TYR A 57 -7.28 15.83 8.60
N LYS A 58 -8.08 14.83 8.98
CA LYS A 58 -7.81 14.06 10.19
C LYS A 58 -6.54 13.23 10.01
N ILE A 59 -5.66 13.23 11.00
CA ILE A 59 -4.44 12.41 10.99
C ILE A 59 -4.68 11.15 11.84
N LEU A 60 -4.34 10.00 11.27
CA LEU A 60 -4.34 8.70 11.93
C LEU A 60 -2.89 8.25 12.15
N ASP A 61 -2.61 7.74 13.34
CA ASP A 61 -1.27 7.39 13.80
C ASP A 61 -0.81 6.04 13.24
N LYS A 62 0.41 5.62 13.60
CA LYS A 62 1.02 4.33 13.21
C LYS A 62 0.41 3.12 13.93
N VAL A 63 -0.92 3.04 14.02
CA VAL A 63 -1.70 1.95 14.61
C VAL A 63 -2.65 1.41 13.54
N PRO A 64 -3.02 0.12 13.52
CA PRO A 64 -4.01 -0.39 12.57
C PRO A 64 -5.23 0.51 12.44
N VAL A 65 -5.55 0.91 11.21
CA VAL A 65 -6.64 1.88 10.94
C VAL A 65 -7.96 1.39 11.50
N THR A 66 -8.23 0.09 11.45
CA THR A 66 -9.42 -0.54 12.03
C THR A 66 -9.56 -0.22 13.52
N LEU A 67 -8.50 -0.39 14.32
CA LEU A 67 -8.51 -0.09 15.76
C LEU A 67 -8.74 1.38 16.08
N GLN A 68 -8.29 2.28 15.19
CA GLN A 68 -8.49 3.73 15.35
C GLN A 68 -9.91 4.19 15.00
N ILE A 69 -10.69 3.35 14.33
CA ILE A 69 -12.04 3.64 13.82
C ILE A 69 -13.12 2.81 14.54
N GLU A 70 -12.77 1.66 15.10
CA GLU A 70 -13.65 0.74 15.86
C GLU A 70 -14.39 1.40 17.02
N ASN A 71 -13.89 2.51 17.56
CA ASN A 71 -14.55 3.26 18.64
C ASN A 71 -15.65 4.22 18.16
N SER A 72 -15.97 4.26 16.87
CA SER A 72 -17.00 5.16 16.33
C SER A 72 -18.27 4.41 15.97
N LYS A 73 -19.44 4.91 16.40
CA LYS A 73 -20.78 4.42 16.03
C LYS A 73 -21.13 4.59 14.53
N GLU A 74 -20.14 4.93 13.73
CA GLU A 74 -20.32 5.32 12.34
C GLU A 74 -20.03 4.08 11.47
N LYS A 75 -20.93 3.74 10.54
CA LYS A 75 -20.89 2.52 9.74
C LYS A 75 -19.90 2.71 8.59
N ARG A 76 -18.70 2.12 8.68
CA ARG A 76 -17.55 2.72 7.99
C ARG A 76 -16.90 1.87 6.93
N VAL A 77 -17.18 2.24 5.69
CA VAL A 77 -16.36 1.84 4.55
C VAL A 77 -15.05 2.61 4.56
N LEU A 78 -13.96 1.86 4.66
CA LEU A 78 -12.62 2.37 4.63
C LEU A 78 -12.04 2.19 3.23
N ILE A 79 -11.66 3.27 2.55
CA ILE A 79 -11.04 3.17 1.22
C ILE A 79 -9.62 3.66 1.32
N LEU A 80 -8.66 2.74 1.17
CA LEU A 80 -7.28 3.09 0.91
C LEU A 80 -7.05 3.19 -0.60
N ILE A 81 -6.83 4.40 -1.07
CA ILE A 81 -6.31 4.62 -2.43
C ILE A 81 -4.80 4.37 -2.37
N ASP A 82 -4.43 3.09 -2.49
CA ASP A 82 -3.03 2.65 -2.38
C ASP A 82 -2.27 2.88 -3.70
N ALA A 83 -0.95 2.92 -3.64
CA ALA A 83 0.08 2.66 -4.68
C ALA A 83 1.31 3.54 -4.46
N TRP A 84 1.14 4.83 -4.14
CA TRP A 84 2.26 5.79 -4.02
C TRP A 84 2.21 6.67 -2.76
N GLY A 85 1.07 6.71 -2.07
CA GLY A 85 0.85 7.53 -0.88
C GLY A 85 0.00 8.78 -1.15
N VAL A 86 0.12 9.83 -0.33
CA VAL A 86 -0.64 11.09 -0.53
C VAL A 86 0.07 11.95 -1.60
N PRO A 87 -0.59 12.44 -2.66
CA PRO A 87 0.05 13.29 -3.66
C PRO A 87 0.53 14.61 -3.03
N PHE A 88 1.54 15.25 -3.61
CA PHE A 88 1.90 16.63 -3.25
C PHE A 88 0.90 17.64 -3.81
N ASP A 89 0.27 17.30 -4.94
CA ASP A 89 -0.79 18.09 -5.54
C ASP A 89 -2.14 17.79 -4.86
N GLU A 90 -2.63 18.77 -4.10
CA GLU A 90 -3.90 18.67 -3.40
C GLU A 90 -5.10 18.62 -4.33
N GLN A 91 -5.04 19.25 -5.50
CA GLN A 91 -6.14 19.26 -6.46
C GLN A 91 -6.38 17.85 -7.00
N LYS A 92 -5.31 17.07 -7.17
CA LYS A 92 -5.40 15.68 -7.57
C LYS A 92 -6.18 14.86 -6.55
N LEU A 93 -5.84 14.99 -5.27
CA LEU A 93 -6.56 14.29 -4.20
C LEU A 93 -8.01 14.76 -4.10
N ALA A 94 -8.26 16.06 -4.21
CA ALA A 94 -9.62 16.63 -4.14
C ALA A 94 -10.52 16.09 -5.27
N LYS A 95 -9.99 15.90 -6.48
CA LYS A 95 -10.72 15.29 -7.60
C LYS A 95 -11.10 13.84 -7.33
N GLU A 96 -10.17 13.04 -6.81
CA GLU A 96 -10.43 11.64 -6.45
C GLU A 96 -11.50 11.57 -5.33
N PHE A 97 -11.42 12.48 -4.36
CA PHE A 97 -12.35 12.58 -3.24
C PHE A 97 -13.73 13.12 -3.62
N ALA A 98 -13.85 13.86 -4.71
CA ALA A 98 -15.13 14.41 -5.19
C ALA A 98 -16.14 13.32 -5.57
N ILE A 99 -15.71 12.08 -5.80
CA ILE A 99 -16.59 10.93 -6.06
C ILE A 99 -17.51 10.65 -4.86
N PHE A 100 -17.04 10.94 -3.65
CA PHE A 100 -17.80 10.72 -2.42
C PHE A 100 -18.59 11.96 -1.98
N LYS A 101 -18.64 13.03 -2.78
CA LYS A 101 -19.24 14.33 -2.38
C LYS A 101 -20.70 14.21 -1.88
N ASP A 102 -21.45 13.26 -2.45
CA ASP A 102 -22.88 13.06 -2.17
C ASP A 102 -23.10 12.00 -1.08
N VAL A 103 -22.04 11.35 -0.59
CA VAL A 103 -22.08 10.35 0.48
C VAL A 103 -21.53 10.99 1.76
N PRO A 104 -22.19 10.89 2.93
CA PRO A 104 -21.63 11.37 4.18
C PRO A 104 -20.24 10.76 4.47
N HIS A 105 -19.19 11.57 4.53
CA HIS A 105 -17.82 11.08 4.66
C HIS A 105 -16.92 11.99 5.51
N LYS A 106 -15.82 11.42 5.99
CA LYS A 106 -14.67 12.12 6.57
C LYS A 106 -13.41 11.67 5.86
N PHE A 107 -12.57 12.64 5.48
CA PHE A 107 -11.25 12.35 4.93
C PHE A 107 -10.20 12.35 6.03
N ALA A 108 -9.31 11.38 5.97
CA ALA A 108 -8.19 11.24 6.88
C ALA A 108 -6.92 10.80 6.13
N PHE A 109 -5.77 10.97 6.78
CA PHE A 109 -4.50 10.43 6.34
C PHE A 109 -3.98 9.45 7.37
N HIS A 110 -3.62 8.25 6.91
CA HIS A 110 -3.04 7.21 7.74
C HIS A 110 -1.55 7.10 7.52
N LYS A 111 -0.78 7.14 8.61
CA LYS A 111 0.65 6.90 8.58
C LYS A 111 0.93 5.40 8.68
N ARG A 112 1.35 4.80 7.56
CA ARG A 112 1.74 3.39 7.53
C ARG A 112 2.98 3.14 8.38
N LEU A 113 2.96 2.04 9.13
CA LEU A 113 4.15 1.54 9.81
C LEU A 113 5.18 1.01 8.81
N LYS A 114 4.72 0.36 7.73
CA LYS A 114 5.57 -0.10 6.62
C LYS A 114 4.92 0.17 5.28
N ASN A 115 5.71 0.63 4.31
CA ASN A 115 5.29 0.85 2.92
C ASN A 115 5.38 -0.44 2.10
N VAL A 116 4.72 -1.51 2.55
CA VAL A 116 4.66 -2.78 1.82
C VAL A 116 3.24 -3.32 1.79
N THR A 117 2.76 -3.71 0.61
CA THR A 117 1.38 -4.18 0.38
C THR A 117 1.00 -5.32 1.33
N LYS A 118 1.92 -6.27 1.53
CA LYS A 118 1.72 -7.41 2.45
C LYS A 118 1.49 -7.00 3.91
N HIS A 119 2.08 -5.88 4.35
CA HIS A 119 1.88 -5.39 5.72
C HIS A 119 0.50 -4.76 5.85
N ALA A 120 0.08 -3.96 4.87
CA ALA A 120 -1.27 -3.42 4.83
C ALA A 120 -2.32 -4.54 4.85
N GLU A 121 -2.18 -5.56 4.00
CA GLU A 121 -3.11 -6.70 3.93
C GLU A 121 -3.21 -7.47 5.25
N LEU A 122 -2.09 -7.71 5.93
CA LEU A 122 -2.03 -8.59 7.10
C LEU A 122 -2.22 -7.89 8.45
N VAL A 123 -1.87 -6.62 8.56
CA VAL A 123 -1.75 -5.92 9.85
C VAL A 123 -2.74 -4.78 9.98
N GLU A 124 -2.99 -4.04 8.90
CA GLU A 124 -3.87 -2.87 8.97
C GLU A 124 -5.36 -3.27 8.92
N PHE A 125 -5.69 -4.40 8.28
CA PHE A 125 -7.08 -4.71 7.89
C PHE A 125 -7.59 -6.10 8.27
N ARG A 126 -6.73 -6.97 8.78
CA ARG A 126 -7.16 -8.29 9.21
C ARG A 126 -7.77 -8.19 10.60
N THR A 127 -9.10 -8.15 10.66
CA THR A 127 -9.84 -8.42 11.89
C THR A 127 -10.14 -9.92 11.90
N ASP A 128 -9.61 -10.65 12.88
CA ASP A 128 -9.98 -12.04 13.10
C ASP A 128 -11.32 -12.07 13.87
N SER A 129 -12.44 -11.95 13.17
CA SER A 129 -13.79 -12.12 13.74
C SER A 129 -14.63 -13.13 12.95
N LEU A 130 -15.57 -13.77 13.63
CA LEU A 130 -16.49 -14.73 12.99
C LEU A 130 -17.46 -14.05 12.00
N ASP A 131 -17.71 -12.75 12.19
CA ASP A 131 -18.61 -11.95 11.34
C ASP A 131 -17.86 -11.24 10.20
N SER A 132 -16.55 -11.50 10.05
CA SER A 132 -15.70 -10.87 9.03
C SER A 132 -15.20 -11.86 7.98
N ILE A 133 -15.18 -11.42 6.73
CA ILE A 133 -14.54 -12.15 5.62
C ILE A 133 -13.47 -11.29 4.95
N PHE A 134 -12.38 -11.93 4.55
CA PHE A 134 -11.34 -11.33 3.72
C PHE A 134 -11.44 -11.87 2.29
N VAL A 135 -11.56 -10.97 1.32
CA VAL A 135 -11.76 -11.28 -0.10
C VAL A 135 -10.65 -10.62 -0.92
N ILE A 136 -10.02 -11.42 -1.77
CA ILE A 136 -9.14 -10.91 -2.83
C ILE A 136 -9.82 -11.26 -4.15
N ASP A 137 -10.63 -10.35 -4.69
CA ASP A 137 -11.37 -10.57 -5.92
C ASP A 137 -11.80 -9.24 -6.57
N LYS A 138 -12.46 -9.32 -7.72
CA LYS A 138 -13.11 -8.20 -8.40
C LYS A 138 -14.32 -7.72 -7.62
N LEU A 139 -14.57 -6.41 -7.66
CA LEU A 139 -15.71 -5.80 -6.98
C LEU A 139 -17.05 -6.36 -7.47
N SER A 140 -17.15 -6.68 -8.76
CA SER A 140 -18.36 -7.24 -9.38
C SER A 140 -18.81 -8.59 -8.79
N SER A 141 -17.93 -9.31 -8.12
CA SER A 141 -18.22 -10.63 -7.52
C SER A 141 -18.81 -10.51 -6.11
N LEU A 142 -18.77 -9.32 -5.49
CA LEU A 142 -19.17 -9.13 -4.09
C LEU A 142 -20.68 -9.12 -3.87
N ASP A 143 -21.48 -8.62 -4.82
CA ASP A 143 -22.93 -8.51 -4.67
C ASP A 143 -23.59 -9.85 -4.34
N SER A 144 -23.23 -10.92 -5.06
CA SER A 144 -23.78 -12.26 -4.83
C SER A 144 -23.33 -12.87 -3.50
N LEU A 145 -22.12 -12.52 -3.05
CA LEU A 145 -21.57 -12.99 -1.78
C LEU A 145 -22.29 -12.31 -0.62
N LEU A 146 -22.47 -10.99 -0.71
CA LEU A 146 -23.15 -10.17 0.30
C LEU A 146 -24.62 -10.57 0.49
N ARG A 147 -25.37 -10.69 -0.61
CA ARG A 147 -26.82 -11.01 -0.56
C ARG A 147 -27.15 -12.34 0.12
N ASN A 148 -26.21 -13.28 0.11
CA ASN A 148 -26.41 -14.64 0.63
C ASN A 148 -25.60 -14.93 1.89
N SER A 149 -25.02 -13.90 2.53
CA SER A 149 -24.17 -14.07 3.71
C SER A 149 -24.70 -13.31 4.93
N GLY A 150 -24.25 -13.72 6.11
CA GLY A 150 -24.49 -13.02 7.38
C GLY A 150 -23.31 -12.15 7.82
N TYR A 151 -22.35 -11.87 6.93
CA TYR A 151 -21.15 -11.11 7.28
C TYR A 151 -21.48 -9.64 7.54
N LYS A 152 -20.93 -9.11 8.63
CA LYS A 152 -21.07 -7.70 9.00
C LYS A 152 -19.85 -6.87 8.61
N THR A 153 -18.72 -7.52 8.37
CA THR A 153 -17.48 -6.85 7.96
C THR A 153 -16.88 -7.59 6.76
N ILE A 154 -16.51 -6.84 5.73
CA ILE A 154 -15.80 -7.37 4.56
C ILE A 154 -14.53 -6.58 4.36
N ALA A 155 -13.39 -7.26 4.44
CA ALA A 155 -12.11 -6.72 4.00
C ALA A 155 -11.84 -7.18 2.56
N LEU A 156 -11.66 -6.23 1.65
CA LEU A 156 -11.49 -6.45 0.22
C LEU A 156 -10.14 -5.90 -0.23
N THR A 157 -9.37 -6.72 -0.96
CA THR A 157 -8.23 -6.22 -1.74
C THR A 157 -8.55 -6.27 -3.22
N ILE A 158 -8.64 -5.11 -3.85
CA ILE A 158 -8.91 -4.95 -5.28
C ILE A 158 -7.60 -5.11 -6.05
N ASN A 159 -7.60 -5.98 -7.04
CA ASN A 159 -6.43 -6.17 -7.92
C ASN A 159 -6.56 -5.45 -9.27
N ASP A 160 -7.77 -4.98 -9.63
CA ASP A 160 -8.11 -4.50 -10.98
C ASP A 160 -7.39 -3.21 -11.42
N SER A 161 -6.71 -2.52 -10.50
CA SER A 161 -6.10 -1.22 -10.75
C SER A 161 -4.57 -1.24 -10.78
N LYS A 162 -3.94 -2.41 -10.56
CA LYS A 162 -2.46 -2.55 -10.55
C LYS A 162 -1.81 -2.10 -11.86
N GLU A 163 -2.52 -2.21 -12.98
CA GLU A 163 -2.08 -1.79 -14.32
C GLU A 163 -2.89 -0.59 -14.88
N GLY A 164 -3.82 -0.03 -14.10
CA GLY A 164 -4.89 0.84 -14.60
C GLY A 164 -4.54 2.32 -14.76
N SER A 165 -5.39 3.06 -15.45
CA SER A 165 -5.35 4.53 -15.61
C SER A 165 -6.09 5.25 -14.46
N GLU A 166 -6.05 6.60 -14.43
CA GLU A 166 -6.90 7.40 -13.52
C GLU A 166 -8.40 7.09 -13.70
N GLU A 167 -8.84 6.82 -14.94
CA GLU A 167 -10.21 6.39 -15.22
C GLU A 167 -10.55 5.04 -14.57
N SER A 168 -9.57 4.13 -14.52
CA SER A 168 -9.75 2.83 -13.86
C SER A 168 -9.93 2.99 -12.34
N LEU A 169 -9.14 3.89 -11.73
CA LEU A 169 -9.31 4.25 -10.33
C LEU A 169 -10.69 4.86 -10.08
N HIS A 170 -11.11 5.84 -10.89
CA HIS A 170 -12.43 6.45 -10.77
C HIS A 170 -13.57 5.44 -10.92
N LYS A 171 -13.45 4.50 -11.85
CA LYS A 171 -14.43 3.42 -12.02
C LYS A 171 -14.53 2.59 -10.74
N VAL A 172 -13.40 2.15 -10.18
CA VAL A 172 -13.36 1.38 -8.93
C VAL A 172 -13.98 2.15 -7.76
N LEU A 173 -13.66 3.44 -7.61
CA LEU A 173 -14.23 4.27 -6.54
C LEU A 173 -15.75 4.44 -6.67
N ASN A 174 -16.27 4.58 -7.89
CA ASN A 174 -17.72 4.62 -8.14
C ASN A 174 -18.39 3.28 -7.82
N GLU A 175 -17.79 2.15 -8.20
CA GLU A 175 -18.34 0.82 -7.88
C GLU A 175 -18.37 0.59 -6.36
N ILE A 176 -17.34 1.05 -5.63
CA ILE A 176 -17.35 1.02 -4.16
C ILE A 176 -18.49 1.87 -3.62
N ALA A 177 -18.69 3.09 -4.12
CA ALA A 177 -19.80 3.94 -3.69
C ALA A 177 -21.17 3.24 -3.89
N GLY A 178 -21.38 2.56 -5.03
CA GLY A 178 -22.59 1.80 -5.29
C GLY A 178 -22.79 0.59 -4.37
N LEU A 179 -21.72 -0.13 -3.99
CA LEU A 179 -21.82 -1.21 -3.01
C LEU A 179 -22.32 -0.71 -1.64
N ILE A 180 -21.88 0.48 -1.24
CA ILE A 180 -22.21 1.06 0.06
C ILE A 180 -23.68 1.43 0.14
N GLU A 181 -24.21 2.03 -0.92
CA GLU A 181 -25.63 2.34 -1.02
C GLU A 181 -26.50 1.08 -0.95
N ASN A 182 -26.04 -0.02 -1.55
CA ASN A 182 -26.78 -1.28 -1.58
C ASN A 182 -26.70 -2.09 -0.27
N PHE A 183 -25.65 -1.91 0.53
CA PHE A 183 -25.42 -2.69 1.75
C PHE A 183 -25.06 -1.78 2.95
N PRO A 184 -25.99 -0.90 3.39
CA PRO A 184 -25.72 0.10 4.42
C PRO A 184 -25.49 -0.47 5.83
N ASP A 185 -25.68 -1.78 6.02
CA ASP A 185 -25.45 -2.47 7.30
C ASP A 185 -24.14 -3.25 7.33
N VAL A 186 -23.39 -3.27 6.23
CA VAL A 186 -22.11 -3.98 6.11
C VAL A 186 -20.97 -2.98 6.17
N GLN A 187 -19.97 -3.29 6.99
CA GLN A 187 -18.72 -2.55 7.05
C GLN A 187 -17.79 -3.06 5.95
N PHE A 188 -17.33 -2.18 5.07
CA PHE A 188 -16.34 -2.53 4.06
C PHE A 188 -14.96 -1.98 4.41
N ILE A 189 -13.91 -2.74 4.14
CA ILE A 189 -12.53 -2.31 4.31
C ILE A 189 -11.84 -2.59 2.99
N VAL A 190 -11.73 -1.59 2.15
CA VAL A 190 -11.26 -1.72 0.77
C VAL A 190 -9.82 -1.22 0.64
N GLN A 191 -8.95 -2.13 0.20
CA GLN A 191 -7.55 -1.88 -0.16
C GLN A 191 -7.37 -2.11 -1.66
N GLY A 192 -6.34 -1.50 -2.24
CA GLY A 192 -5.88 -1.88 -3.58
C GLY A 192 -6.64 -1.19 -4.72
N ALA A 193 -7.32 -0.08 -4.44
CA ALA A 193 -7.60 0.91 -5.48
C ALA A 193 -6.26 1.60 -5.84
N HIS A 194 -5.39 0.84 -6.51
CA HIS A 194 -4.08 1.24 -6.94
C HIS A 194 -4.17 2.45 -7.88
N ARG A 195 -3.41 3.51 -7.60
CA ARG A 195 -3.02 4.42 -8.67
C ARG A 195 -2.10 3.67 -9.64
N PRO A 196 -2.15 3.95 -10.96
CA PRO A 196 -1.28 3.33 -11.96
C PRO A 196 0.14 3.06 -11.44
N ILE A 197 0.56 1.80 -11.41
CA ILE A 197 1.91 1.41 -10.98
C ILE A 197 2.96 1.76 -12.06
N LEU A 198 2.52 2.06 -13.28
CA LEU A 198 3.34 2.49 -14.41
C LEU A 198 3.78 3.97 -14.36
N GLY A 199 3.95 4.54 -13.17
CA GLY A 199 4.59 5.86 -13.01
C GLY A 199 6.11 5.74 -13.16
N THR A 200 6.75 6.69 -13.84
CA THR A 200 8.22 6.80 -13.84
C THR A 200 8.72 7.14 -12.43
N PRO A 201 10.00 6.93 -12.07
CA PRO A 201 10.57 7.39 -10.80
C PRO A 201 10.21 8.84 -10.44
N GLU A 202 10.13 9.72 -11.43
CA GLU A 202 9.78 11.13 -11.30
C GLU A 202 8.32 11.32 -10.85
N THR A 203 7.37 10.58 -11.44
CA THR A 203 5.97 10.62 -10.99
C THR A 203 5.84 10.17 -9.54
N ARG A 204 6.60 9.15 -9.14
CA ARG A 204 6.54 8.59 -7.78
C ARG A 204 7.06 9.54 -6.72
N ARG A 205 8.03 10.40 -7.07
CA ARG A 205 8.57 11.45 -6.18
C ARG A 205 7.57 12.56 -5.86
N GLN A 206 6.40 12.58 -6.50
CA GLN A 206 5.33 13.53 -6.24
C GLN A 206 4.37 13.07 -5.12
N TYR A 207 4.77 12.08 -4.31
CA TYR A 207 3.92 11.47 -3.29
C TYR A 207 4.62 11.28 -1.95
N TYR A 208 3.87 11.46 -0.86
CA TYR A 208 4.25 11.14 0.50
C TYR A 208 4.06 9.63 0.76
N ALA A 209 5.10 8.84 0.52
CA ALA A 209 5.03 7.38 0.47
C ALA A 209 4.59 6.67 1.78
N HIS A 210 4.80 7.29 2.94
CA HIS A 210 4.37 6.72 4.23
C HIS A 210 2.93 7.03 4.61
N TRP A 211 2.26 7.90 3.85
CA TRP A 211 0.91 8.36 4.13
C TRP A 211 -0.06 7.79 3.12
N VAL A 212 -1.23 7.35 3.57
CA VAL A 212 -2.27 6.86 2.67
C VAL A 212 -3.55 7.67 2.90
N PRO A 213 -4.19 8.16 1.82
CA PRO A 213 -5.51 8.76 1.92
C PRO A 213 -6.54 7.71 2.37
N VAL A 214 -7.35 8.12 3.32
CA VAL A 214 -8.41 7.31 3.91
C VAL A 214 -9.71 8.06 3.75
N VAL A 215 -10.68 7.40 3.12
CA VAL A 215 -12.08 7.84 3.15
C VAL A 215 -12.81 7.02 4.18
N ILE A 216 -13.50 7.70 5.08
CA ILE A 216 -14.31 7.11 6.14
C ILE A 216 -15.77 7.49 5.89
N LEU A 217 -16.55 6.56 5.35
CA LEU A 217 -17.96 6.79 4.96
C LEU A 217 -18.90 6.51 6.14
N ASN A 218 -20.04 7.19 6.25
CA ASN A 218 -20.97 7.07 7.39
C ASN A 218 -22.35 6.51 7.01
#